data_AF-A0A6B2GH82-F1
#
_entry.id   AF-A0A6B2GH82-F1
#
_cell.length_a   1.000
_cell.length_b   1.000
_cell.length_c   1.000
_cell.angle_alpha   90.00
_cell.angle_beta   90.00
_cell.angle_gamma   90.00
#
_symmetry.space_group_name_H-M   'P 1'
#
loop_
_entity.id
_entity.type
_entity.pdbx_description
1 polymer ?
#
loop_
_entity_poly.entity_id
_entity_poly.type
_entity_poly.pdbx_seq_one_letter_code
_entity_poly.pdbx_strand_id
1 'polypeptide(L)'
;MFKIINFITWLIVVIVLIISCSSDAEMQNYFVKHQQDSDFLAIDIPSSILGDVNNKELPLEAKEAIESFKKLNVLALKKTELNAPK
;
A
#
# COMPACT_ATOMS: atom_id res chain seq x y z
N MET A 1 45.92 3.08 -10.78
CA MET A 1 44.92 2.03 -11.10
C MET A 1 43.90 1.83 -9.98
N PHE A 2 44.31 1.60 -8.73
CA PHE A 2 43.39 1.38 -7.59
C PHE A 2 42.39 2.54 -7.31
N LYS A 3 42.81 3.79 -7.48
CA LYS A 3 41.95 4.97 -7.29
C LYS A 3 40.83 5.12 -8.34
N ILE A 4 41.09 4.72 -9.59
CA ILE A 4 40.10 4.74 -10.67
C ILE A 4 39.04 3.66 -10.45
N ILE A 5 39.44 2.46 -10.01
CA ILE A 5 38.52 1.36 -9.71
C ILE A 5 37.56 1.76 -8.58
N ASN A 6 38.07 2.34 -7.50
CA ASN A 6 37.22 2.79 -6.39
C ASN A 6 36.26 3.92 -6.80
N PHE A 7 36.70 4.83 -7.68
CA PHE A 7 35.86 5.89 -8.22
C PHE A 7 34.71 5.34 -9.08
N ILE A 8 34.98 4.34 -9.93
CA ILE A 8 33.97 3.68 -10.74
C ILE A 8 32.97 2.92 -9.85
N THR A 9 33.43 2.22 -8.81
CA THR A 9 32.54 1.54 -7.85
C THR A 9 31.59 2.54 -7.17
N TRP A 10 32.10 3.69 -6.74
CA TRP A 10 31.29 4.75 -6.13
C TRP A 10 30.28 5.33 -7.12
N LEU A 11 30.67 5.53 -8.38
CA LEU A 11 29.79 6.02 -9.44
C LEU A 11 28.65 5.04 -9.71
N ILE A 12 28.93 3.73 -9.74
CA ILE A 12 27.92 2.69 -9.93
C ILE A 12 26.91 2.68 -8.77
N VAL A 13 27.37 2.81 -7.53
CA VAL A 13 26.48 2.88 -6.35
C VAL A 13 25.53 4.08 -6.47
N VAL A 14 26.04 5.25 -6.84
CA VAL A 14 25.21 6.45 -7.03
C VAL A 14 24.17 6.25 -8.14
N ILE A 15 24.55 5.62 -9.26
CA ILE A 15 23.62 5.32 -10.36
C ILE A 15 22.50 4.37 -9.90
N VAL A 16 22.84 3.31 -9.15
CA VAL A 16 21.85 2.35 -8.62
C VAL A 16 20.86 3.02 -7.68
N LEU A 17 21.32 3.95 -6.82
CA LEU A 17 20.45 4.71 -5.91
C LEU A 17 19.48 5.65 -6.64
N ILE A 18 19.88 6.20 -7.78
CA ILE A 18 18.99 7.06 -8.59
C ILE A 18 17.92 6.21 -9.30
N ILE A 19 18.28 5.01 -9.76
CA ILE A 19 17.34 4.10 -10.46
C ILE A 19 16.31 3.47 -9.49
N SER A 20 16.62 3.36 -8.19
CA SER A 20 15.67 2.79 -7.21
C SER A 20 14.52 3.74 -6.85
N CYS A 21 14.52 4.99 -7.33
CA CYS A 21 13.41 5.91 -7.14
C CYS A 21 12.25 5.52 -8.09
N SER A 22 11.32 4.71 -7.60
CA SER A 22 10.11 4.32 -8.33
C SER A 22 9.09 5.46 -8.34
N SER A 23 8.60 5.85 -9.51
CA SER A 23 7.48 6.80 -9.64
C SER A 23 6.10 6.13 -9.52
N ASP A 24 6.05 4.85 -9.15
CA ASP A 24 4.80 4.12 -8.99
C ASP A 24 3.94 4.79 -7.92
N ALA A 25 2.63 4.85 -8.18
CA ALA A 25 1.70 5.40 -7.21
C ALA A 25 1.72 4.51 -5.97
N GLU A 26 2.35 5.00 -4.90
CA GLU A 26 2.27 4.35 -3.60
C GLU A 26 0.81 4.16 -3.20
N MET A 27 0.49 3.04 -2.55
CA MET A 27 -0.88 2.73 -2.08
C MET A 27 -1.49 3.89 -1.29
N GLN A 28 -0.66 4.60 -0.53
CA GLN A 28 -1.07 5.77 0.26
C GLN A 28 -1.43 6.96 -0.64
N ASN A 29 -0.63 7.23 -1.68
CA ASN A 29 -0.92 8.29 -2.65
C ASN A 29 -2.17 7.97 -3.49
N TYR A 30 -2.35 6.71 -3.89
CA TYR A 30 -3.58 6.24 -4.55
C TYR A 30 -4.80 6.48 -3.65
N PHE A 31 -4.70 6.14 -2.37
CA PHE A 31 -5.77 6.34 -1.41
C PHE A 31 -6.16 7.82 -1.29
N VAL A 32 -5.18 8.71 -1.06
CA VAL A 32 -5.44 10.15 -0.94
C VAL A 32 -6.07 10.73 -2.20
N LYS A 33 -5.56 10.32 -3.38
CA LYS A 33 -6.04 10.81 -4.67
C LYS A 33 -7.51 10.44 -4.93
N HIS A 34 -7.92 9.22 -4.54
CA HIS A 34 -9.27 8.71 -4.81
C HIS A 34 -10.25 8.87 -3.64
N GLN A 35 -9.80 9.34 -2.47
CA GLN A 35 -10.68 9.54 -1.31
C GLN A 35 -11.79 10.57 -1.56
N GLN A 36 -11.55 11.55 -2.42
CA GLN A 36 -12.51 12.60 -2.77
C GLN A 36 -13.21 12.36 -4.12
N ASP A 37 -12.92 11.23 -4.77
CA ASP A 37 -13.47 10.88 -6.07
C ASP A 37 -14.91 10.38 -5.91
N SER A 38 -15.83 10.90 -6.73
CA SER A 38 -17.25 10.51 -6.71
C SER A 38 -17.48 9.07 -7.10
N ASP A 39 -16.54 8.41 -7.78
CA ASP A 39 -16.66 7.01 -8.17
C ASP A 39 -16.33 6.05 -7.02
N PHE A 40 -15.74 6.56 -5.94
CA PHE A 40 -15.37 5.79 -4.76
C PHE A 40 -16.28 6.11 -3.57
N LEU A 41 -16.35 5.15 -2.65
CA LEU A 41 -16.93 5.28 -1.32
C LEU A 41 -15.79 5.17 -0.31
N ALA A 42 -15.51 6.26 0.40
CA ALA A 42 -14.59 6.28 1.53
C ALA A 42 -15.34 5.92 2.81
N ILE A 43 -14.93 4.83 3.46
CA ILE A 43 -15.62 4.26 4.62
C ILE A 43 -14.61 3.92 5.71
N ASP A 44 -14.91 4.31 6.94
CA ASP A 44 -14.14 3.92 8.12
C ASP A 44 -14.76 2.66 8.74
N ILE A 45 -14.01 1.56 8.74
CA ILE A 45 -14.45 0.30 9.35
C ILE A 45 -13.78 0.14 10.71
N PRO A 46 -14.53 0.18 11.83
CA PRO A 46 -13.99 -0.17 13.14
C PRO A 46 -13.47 -1.61 13.18
N SER A 47 -12.35 -1.84 13.85
CA SER A 47 -11.80 -3.19 14.02
C SER A 47 -12.74 -4.13 14.75
N SER A 48 -13.65 -3.60 15.59
CA SER A 48 -14.70 -4.38 16.25
C SER A 48 -15.68 -5.07 15.28
N ILE A 49 -15.86 -4.54 14.06
CA ILE A 49 -16.75 -5.12 13.04
C ILE A 49 -16.03 -6.21 12.23
N LEU A 50 -14.69 -6.22 12.24
CA LEU A 50 -13.86 -7.24 11.58
C LEU A 50 -13.82 -8.56 12.39
N GLY A 51 -14.78 -8.78 13.30
CA GLY A 51 -14.78 -9.86 14.29
C GLY A 51 -14.67 -11.28 13.71
N ASP A 52 -15.08 -11.50 12.45
CA ASP A 52 -14.94 -12.81 11.78
C ASP A 52 -13.56 -13.04 11.13
N VAL A 53 -12.72 -12.01 11.01
CA VAL A 53 -11.32 -12.21 10.58
C VAL A 53 -10.53 -12.95 11.68
N ASN A 54 -10.98 -12.88 12.94
CA ASN A 54 -10.42 -13.63 14.07
C ASN A 54 -10.74 -15.14 14.04
N ASN A 55 -11.79 -15.54 13.32
CA ASN A 55 -12.20 -16.94 13.13
C ASN A 55 -11.48 -17.64 11.98
N LYS A 56 -10.83 -16.88 11.08
CA LYS A 56 -9.85 -17.46 10.14
C LYS A 56 -8.55 -17.70 10.88
N GLU A 57 -7.86 -18.80 10.55
CA GLU A 57 -6.49 -19.08 11.02
C GLU A 57 -5.52 -18.06 10.44
N LEU A 58 -5.54 -16.84 10.98
CA LEU A 58 -4.51 -15.84 10.73
C LEU A 58 -3.27 -16.16 11.57
N PRO A 59 -2.06 -15.91 11.04
CA PRO A 59 -0.84 -15.84 11.83
C PRO A 59 -0.98 -14.86 13.00
N LEU A 60 -0.26 -15.11 14.10
CA LEU A 60 -0.34 -14.30 15.31
C LEU A 60 -0.03 -12.83 15.03
N GLU A 61 0.96 -12.56 14.19
CA GLU A 61 1.40 -11.22 13.81
C GLU A 61 0.30 -10.46 13.06
N ALA A 62 -0.50 -11.16 12.25
CA ALA A 62 -1.62 -10.55 11.54
C ALA A 62 -2.78 -10.23 12.49
N LYS A 63 -3.02 -11.08 13.50
CA LYS A 63 -4.03 -10.82 14.54
C LYS A 63 -3.65 -9.61 15.40
N GLU A 64 -2.40 -9.57 15.88
CA GLU A 64 -1.88 -8.44 16.66
C GLU A 64 -1.92 -7.14 15.85
N ALA A 65 -1.58 -7.18 14.56
CA ALA A 65 -1.69 -6.02 13.69
C ALA A 65 -3.15 -5.52 13.59
N ILE A 66 -4.12 -6.41 13.34
CA ILE A 66 -5.54 -6.03 13.24
C ILE A 66 -6.05 -5.43 14.56
N GLU A 67 -5.70 -6.03 15.69
CA GLU A 67 -6.09 -5.53 17.03
C GLU A 67 -5.45 -4.19 17.38
N SER A 68 -4.26 -3.89 16.83
CA SER A 68 -3.58 -2.61 17.05
C SER A 68 -4.32 -1.41 16.43
N PHE A 69 -5.14 -1.64 15.40
CA PHE A 69 -5.90 -0.59 14.73
C PHE A 69 -7.29 -0.43 15.36
N LYS A 70 -7.71 0.82 15.60
CA LYS A 70 -9.09 1.12 16.06
C LYS A 70 -10.09 1.19 14.90
N LYS A 71 -9.64 1.69 13.75
CA LYS A 71 -10.42 1.87 12.52
C LYS A 71 -9.51 1.69 11.32
N LEU A 72 -10.06 1.13 10.25
CA LEU A 72 -9.42 1.03 8.94
C LEU A 72 -10.14 1.96 7.97
N ASN A 73 -9.37 2.75 7.22
CA ASN A 73 -9.92 3.58 6.16
C ASN A 73 -9.95 2.75 4.87
N VAL A 74 -11.12 2.60 4.26
CA VAL A 74 -11.33 1.76 3.08
C VAL A 74 -11.89 2.60 1.94
N LEU A 75 -11.37 2.39 0.72
CA LEU A 75 -11.96 2.91 -0.52
C LEU A 75 -12.60 1.78 -1.29
N ALA A 76 -13.91 1.87 -1.51
CA ALA A 76 -14.66 0.93 -2.33
C ALA A 76 -15.08 1.60 -3.63
N LEU A 77 -14.66 1.04 -4.77
CA LEU A 77 -15.10 1.50 -6.09
C LEU A 77 -16.58 1.15 -6.28
N LYS A 78 -17.39 2.13 -6.70
CA LYS A 78 -18.82 1.92 -6.95
C LYS A 78 -19.01 0.97 -8.14
N LYS A 79 -19.89 -0.01 -7.97
CA LYS A 79 -20.29 -0.91 -9.06
C LYS A 79 -21.14 -0.14 -10.07
N THR A 80 -20.75 -0.23 -11.32
CA THR A 80 -21.45 0.28 -12.50
C THR A 80 -21.61 -0.87 -13.49
N GLU A 81 -22.42 -0.68 -14.53
CA GLU A 81 -22.54 -1.69 -15.60
C GLU A 81 -21.21 -1.91 -16.35
N LEU A 82 -20.33 -0.92 -16.35
CA LEU A 82 -19.03 -0.96 -17.04
C LEU A 82 -17.96 -1.76 -16.28
N ASN A 83 -18.05 -1.83 -14.95
CA ASN A 83 -17.08 -2.53 -14.10
C ASN A 83 -17.68 -3.73 -13.35
N ALA A 84 -18.88 -4.16 -13.74
CA ALA A 84 -19.47 -5.39 -13.24
C ALA A 84 -18.60 -6.59 -13.66
N PRO A 85 -18.35 -7.56 -12.76
CA PRO A 85 -17.67 -8.79 -13.15
C PRO A 85 -18.45 -9.46 -14.30
N LYS A 86 -17.73 -9.87 -15.33
CA LYS A 86 -18.28 -10.57 -16.51
C LYS A 86 -18.79 -11.95 -16.14
#